data_AF-A0A176RXA0-F1
#
_entry.id   AF-A0A176RXA0-F1
#
_cell.length_a   1.000
_cell.length_b   1.000
_cell.length_c   1.000
_cell.angle_alpha   90.00
_cell.angle_beta   90.00
_cell.angle_gamma   90.00
#
_symmetry.space_group_name_H-M   'P 1'
#
loop_
_entity.id
_entity.type
_entity.pdbx_description
1 polymer ?
#
loop_
_entity_poly.entity_id
_entity_poly.type
_entity_poly.pdbx_seq_one_letter_code
_entity_poly.pdbx_strand_id
1 'polypeptide(L)'
;MNIMNELSLEQRRVFINLAQVYETYRETYQHSLHYQGSMRWKKSNAKEYLFHGRRGKGYGKSLGVRSAATEVIYEQFHAGKQRNKKRLESLKAELSLGAKYAKLLKLNRVPKQVA
;
A
#
# COMPACT_ATOMS: atom_id res chain seq x y z
N MET A 1 18.58 -16.18 36.23
CA MET A 1 19.17 -15.04 35.48
C MET A 1 18.35 -14.85 34.22
N ASN A 2 17.62 -13.74 34.11
CA ASN A 2 16.70 -13.53 33.00
C ASN A 2 17.52 -13.28 31.72
N ILE A 3 17.37 -14.16 30.73
CA ILE A 3 18.24 -14.22 29.54
C ILE A 3 17.85 -13.14 28.50
N MET A 4 16.70 -12.51 28.70
CA MET A 4 16.15 -11.45 27.86
C MET A 4 16.17 -10.13 28.63
N ASN A 5 17.03 -9.20 28.22
CA ASN A 5 16.97 -7.83 28.73
C ASN A 5 15.69 -7.16 28.22
N GLU A 6 14.99 -6.45 29.10
CA GLU A 6 13.87 -5.62 28.70
C GLU A 6 14.30 -4.55 27.70
N LEU A 7 13.45 -4.28 26.72
CA LEU A 7 13.68 -3.20 25.76
C LEU A 7 13.71 -1.85 26.48
N SER A 8 14.65 -0.98 26.12
CA SER A 8 14.66 0.40 26.57
C SER A 8 13.40 1.15 26.11
N LEU A 9 13.10 2.29 26.73
CA LEU A 9 11.96 3.11 26.34
C LEU A 9 11.98 3.48 24.84
N GLU A 10 13.14 3.92 24.33
CA GLU A 10 13.30 4.27 22.91
C GLU A 10 13.17 3.04 21.99
N GLN A 11 13.68 1.89 22.41
CA GLN A 11 13.51 0.63 21.69
C GLN A 11 12.02 0.24 21.59
N ARG A 12 11.26 0.33 22.69
CA ARG A 12 9.81 0.06 22.69
C ARG A 12 9.06 1.04 21.79
N ARG A 13 9.39 2.34 21.88
CA ARG A 13 8.76 3.38 21.06
C ARG A 13 8.97 3.12 19.57
N VAL A 14 10.21 2.87 19.14
CA VAL A 14 10.52 2.57 17.73
C VAL A 14 9.83 1.29 17.27
N PHE A 15 9.80 0.25 18.11
CA PHE A 15 9.12 -1.01 17.80
C PHE A 15 7.62 -0.80 17.58
N ILE A 16 6.93 -0.14 18.51
CA ILE A 16 5.48 0.11 18.43
C ILE A 16 5.15 0.95 17.20
N ASN A 17 5.91 2.01 16.95
CA ASN A 17 5.70 2.86 15.77
C ASN A 17 5.85 2.05 14.47
N LEU A 18 6.94 1.30 14.33
CA LEU A 18 7.18 0.46 13.16
C LEU A 18 6.09 -0.58 12.93
N ALA A 19 5.60 -1.21 13.99
CA ALA A 19 4.50 -2.17 13.92
C ALA A 19 3.23 -1.48 13.37
N GLN A 20 2.87 -0.31 13.89
CA GLN A 20 1.70 0.43 13.46
C GLN A 20 1.80 0.88 11.98
N VAL A 21 2.96 1.40 11.58
CA VAL A 21 3.20 1.81 10.19
C VAL A 21 3.13 0.59 9.27
N TYR A 22 3.66 -0.55 9.69
CA TYR A 22 3.64 -1.78 8.90
C TYR A 22 2.22 -2.33 8.70
N GLU A 23 1.38 -2.36 9.75
CA GLU A 23 -0.02 -2.78 9.58
C GLU A 23 -0.79 -1.82 8.66
N THR A 24 -0.60 -0.51 8.85
CA THR A 24 -1.19 0.50 7.97
C THR A 24 -0.73 0.33 6.52
N TYR A 25 0.54 -0.02 6.30
CA TYR A 25 1.08 -0.36 4.98
C TYR A 25 0.39 -1.59 4.39
N ARG A 26 0.21 -2.67 5.16
CA ARG A 26 -0.46 -3.89 4.70
C ARG A 26 -1.90 -3.61 4.30
N GLU A 27 -2.66 -2.90 5.12
CA GLU A 27 -4.03 -2.51 4.83
C GLU A 27 -4.10 -1.64 3.56
N THR A 28 -3.26 -0.62 3.46
CA THR A 28 -3.19 0.27 2.29
C THR A 28 -2.82 -0.52 1.03
N TYR A 29 -1.91 -1.50 1.16
CA TYR A 29 -1.50 -2.37 0.06
C TYR A 29 -2.64 -3.27 -0.40
N GLN A 30 -3.41 -3.86 0.52
CA GLN A 30 -4.61 -4.62 0.17
C GLN A 30 -5.63 -3.73 -0.55
N HIS A 31 -5.85 -2.49 -0.07
CA HIS A 31 -6.72 -1.54 -0.75
C HIS A 31 -6.23 -1.18 -2.16
N SER A 32 -4.91 -1.16 -2.38
CA SER A 32 -4.32 -0.93 -3.70
C SER A 32 -4.71 -1.99 -4.73
N LEU A 33 -5.07 -3.20 -4.26
CA LEU A 33 -5.49 -4.30 -5.11
C LEU A 33 -6.83 -4.01 -5.81
N HIS A 34 -7.69 -3.19 -5.21
CA HIS A 34 -8.94 -2.74 -5.86
C HIS A 34 -8.71 -1.82 -7.05
N TYR A 35 -7.56 -1.13 -7.10
CA TYR A 35 -7.18 -0.22 -8.18
C TYR A 35 -6.26 -0.87 -9.23
N GLN A 36 -6.14 -2.20 -9.22
CA GLN A 36 -5.32 -2.94 -10.17
C GLN A 36 -5.87 -2.83 -11.59
N GLY A 37 -4.95 -2.83 -12.55
CA GLY A 37 -5.28 -2.73 -13.97
C GLY A 37 -5.47 -1.28 -14.42
N SER A 38 -6.32 -1.11 -15.43
CA SER A 38 -6.59 0.17 -16.07
C SER A 38 -8.08 0.44 -16.17
N MET A 39 -8.45 1.71 -16.11
CA MET A 39 -9.79 2.19 -16.40
C MET A 39 -9.67 3.21 -17.52
N ARG A 40 -10.27 2.92 -18.68
CA ARG A 40 -10.15 3.76 -19.87
C ARG A 40 -11.45 3.78 -20.64
N TRP A 41 -11.70 4.90 -21.32
CA TRP A 41 -12.75 4.97 -22.31
C TRP A 41 -12.30 4.23 -23.59
N LYS A 42 -13.19 3.42 -24.14
CA LYS A 42 -12.99 2.69 -25.40
C LYS A 42 -14.12 3.03 -26.35
N LYS A 43 -13.77 3.63 -27.49
CA LYS A 43 -14.72 3.91 -28.57
C LYS A 43 -15.04 2.62 -29.34
N SER A 44 -16.32 2.39 -29.61
CA SER A 44 -16.82 1.32 -30.47
C SER A 44 -18.06 1.79 -31.19
N ASN A 45 -18.01 1.82 -32.52
CA ASN A 45 -19.03 2.44 -33.38
C ASN A 45 -19.29 3.90 -32.96
N ALA A 46 -20.56 4.25 -32.72
CA ALA A 46 -20.99 5.59 -32.30
C ALA A 46 -20.97 5.81 -30.78
N LYS A 47 -20.55 4.83 -29.98
CA LYS A 47 -20.60 4.90 -28.51
C LYS A 47 -19.22 4.75 -27.88
N GLU A 48 -19.06 5.34 -26.71
CA GLU A 48 -17.87 5.22 -25.88
C GLU A 48 -18.21 4.43 -24.61
N TYR A 49 -17.37 3.47 -24.26
CA TYR A 49 -17.61 2.54 -23.16
C TYR A 49 -16.51 2.63 -22.13
N LEU A 50 -16.90 2.61 -20.86
CA LEU A 50 -15.93 2.51 -19.76
C LEU A 50 -15.39 1.09 -19.72
N PHE A 51 -14.09 0.92 -19.88
CA PHE A 51 -13.45 -0.39 -19.90
C PHE A 51 -12.49 -0.55 -18.74
N HIS A 52 -12.71 -1.60 -17.95
CA HIS A 52 -11.80 -2.03 -16.88
C HIS A 52 -10.90 -3.16 -17.39
N GLY A 53 -9.64 -2.84 -17.64
CA GLY A 53 -8.61 -3.81 -18.04
C GLY A 53 -8.00 -4.50 -16.83
N ARG A 54 -7.89 -5.85 -16.87
CA ARG A 54 -7.18 -6.59 -15.81
C ARG A 54 -5.66 -6.42 -15.96
N ARG A 55 -4.96 -6.22 -14.85
CA ARG A 55 -3.48 -6.13 -14.86
C ARG A 55 -2.87 -7.41 -15.42
N GLY A 56 -1.91 -7.27 -16.33
CA GLY A 56 -1.15 -8.39 -16.89
C GLY A 56 -1.99 -9.34 -17.76
N LYS A 57 -3.21 -8.96 -18.11
CA LYS A 57 -4.10 -9.71 -19.00
C LYS A 57 -4.45 -8.81 -20.18
N GLY A 58 -4.39 -9.35 -21.39
CA GLY A 58 -4.80 -8.62 -22.61
C GLY A 58 -6.31 -8.37 -22.71
N TYR A 59 -7.08 -8.77 -21.70
CA TYR A 59 -8.54 -8.67 -21.67
C TYR A 59 -9.05 -7.87 -20.46
N GLY A 60 -10.31 -7.47 -20.54
CA GLY A 60 -11.02 -6.70 -19.53
C GLY A 60 -12.52 -6.70 -19.80
N LYS A 61 -13.28 -5.98 -18.98
CA LYS A 61 -14.73 -5.90 -19.12
C LYS A 61 -15.20 -4.46 -19.35
N SER A 62 -16.26 -4.31 -20.14
CA SER A 62 -17.02 -3.07 -20.21
C SER A 62 -17.82 -2.90 -18.92
N LEU A 63 -17.88 -1.69 -18.40
CA LEU A 63 -18.72 -1.29 -17.26
C LEU A 63 -19.97 -0.52 -17.73
N GLY A 64 -20.10 -0.26 -19.04
CA GLY A 64 -21.24 0.44 -19.62
C GLY A 64 -20.84 1.56 -20.57
N VAL A 65 -21.84 2.12 -21.25
CA VAL A 65 -21.70 3.32 -22.09
C VAL A 65 -21.38 4.53 -21.22
N ARG A 66 -20.70 5.52 -21.78
CA ARG A 66 -20.45 6.82 -21.16
C ARG A 66 -21.76 7.48 -20.73
N SER A 67 -21.85 7.77 -19.43
CA SER A 67 -22.98 8.38 -18.75
C SER A 67 -22.47 9.04 -17.46
N ALA A 68 -23.29 9.84 -16.79
CA ALA A 68 -22.90 10.44 -15.51
C ALA A 68 -22.44 9.39 -14.48
N ALA A 69 -23.09 8.23 -14.45
CA ALA A 69 -22.72 7.14 -13.53
C ALA A 69 -21.35 6.54 -13.85
N THR A 70 -21.02 6.32 -15.14
CA THR A 70 -19.73 5.74 -15.53
C THR A 70 -18.59 6.75 -15.45
N GLU A 71 -18.86 8.04 -15.64
CA GLU A 71 -17.89 9.11 -15.37
C GLU A 71 -17.48 9.15 -13.89
N VAL A 72 -18.46 9.07 -12.98
CA VAL A 72 -18.18 9.00 -11.53
C VAL A 72 -17.29 7.80 -11.20
N ILE A 73 -17.56 6.63 -11.78
CA ILE A 73 -16.71 5.44 -11.59
C ILE A 73 -15.29 5.68 -12.10
N TYR A 74 -15.14 6.31 -13.28
CA TYR A 74 -13.84 6.65 -13.86
C TYR A 74 -13.05 7.58 -12.94
N GLU A 75 -13.65 8.68 -12.50
CA GLU A 75 -13.02 9.66 -11.61
C GLU A 75 -12.65 9.05 -10.26
N GLN A 76 -13.57 8.31 -9.63
CA GLN A 76 -13.32 7.64 -8.35
C GLN A 76 -12.17 6.62 -8.45
N PHE A 77 -12.10 5.87 -9.55
CA PHE A 77 -11.02 4.93 -9.79
C PHE A 77 -9.66 5.62 -9.85
N HIS A 78 -9.54 6.68 -10.67
CA HIS A 78 -8.25 7.36 -10.85
C HIS A 78 -7.84 8.16 -9.62
N ALA A 79 -8.78 8.87 -9.00
CA ALA A 79 -8.52 9.62 -7.78
C ALA A 79 -8.14 8.67 -6.62
N GLY A 80 -8.87 7.57 -6.46
CA GLY A 80 -8.58 6.53 -5.46
C GLY A 80 -7.21 5.89 -5.69
N LYS A 81 -6.90 5.51 -6.94
CA LYS A 81 -5.61 4.94 -7.33
C LYS A 81 -4.45 5.89 -7.04
N GLN A 82 -4.60 7.18 -7.36
CA GLN A 82 -3.57 8.18 -7.11
C GLN A 82 -3.35 8.42 -5.61
N ARG A 83 -4.43 8.56 -4.83
CA ARG A 83 -4.35 8.73 -3.37
C ARG A 83 -3.67 7.53 -2.70
N ASN A 84 -4.10 6.32 -3.06
CA ASN A 84 -3.55 5.10 -2.50
C ASN A 84 -2.06 4.92 -2.87
N LYS A 85 -1.67 5.23 -4.13
CA LYS A 85 -0.26 5.23 -4.56
C LYS A 85 0.59 6.18 -3.70
N LYS A 86 0.16 7.44 -3.55
CA LYS A 86 0.87 8.44 -2.73
C LYS A 86 1.01 7.97 -1.28
N ARG A 87 -0.05 7.39 -0.70
CA ARG A 87 -0.03 6.86 0.66
C ARG A 87 0.95 5.70 0.81
N LEU A 88 0.99 4.77 -0.14
CA LEU A 88 1.95 3.66 -0.15
C LEU A 88 3.39 4.13 -0.27
N GLU A 89 3.66 5.12 -1.12
CA GLU A 89 5.00 5.70 -1.27
C GLU A 89 5.49 6.34 0.04
N SER A 90 4.62 7.11 0.71
CA SER A 90 4.90 7.69 2.02
C SER A 90 5.17 6.62 3.09
N LEU A 91 4.32 5.59 3.20
CA LEU A 91 4.50 4.50 4.16
C LEU A 91 5.77 3.69 3.91
N LYS A 92 6.14 3.47 2.64
CA LYS A 92 7.40 2.80 2.29
C LYS A 92 8.62 3.61 2.71
N ALA A 93 8.58 4.93 2.53
CA ALA A 93 9.66 5.81 2.98
C ALA A 93 9.80 5.78 4.51
N GLU A 94 8.67 5.83 5.22
CA GLU A 94 8.62 5.75 6.68
C GLU A 94 9.17 4.40 7.21
N LEU A 95 8.73 3.28 6.62
CA LEU A 95 9.25 1.95 6.95
C LEU A 95 10.75 1.83 6.66
N SER A 96 11.23 2.38 5.54
CA SER A 96 12.65 2.36 5.20
C SER A 96 13.50 3.12 6.23
N LEU A 97 13.02 4.28 6.67
CA LEU A 97 13.68 5.06 7.71
C LEU A 97 13.63 4.35 9.07
N GLY A 98 12.46 3.87 9.47
CA GLY A 98 12.28 3.14 10.71
C GLY A 98 13.12 1.86 10.78
N ALA A 99 13.28 1.13 9.67
CA ALA A 99 14.15 -0.05 9.60
C ALA A 99 15.63 0.30 9.89
N LYS A 100 16.10 1.48 9.45
CA LYS A 100 17.44 1.97 9.79
C LYS A 100 17.56 2.25 11.29
N TYR A 101 16.56 2.87 11.90
CA TYR A 101 16.52 3.09 13.35
C TYR A 101 16.46 1.80 14.15
N ALA A 102 15.63 0.83 13.75
CA ALA A 102 15.56 -0.47 14.41
C ALA A 102 16.90 -1.21 14.39
N LYS A 103 17.62 -1.13 13.26
CA LYS A 103 18.98 -1.66 13.14
C LYS A 103 19.96 -0.96 14.07
N LEU A 104 19.92 0.38 14.15
CA LEU A 104 20.76 1.17 15.05
C LEU A 104 20.53 0.80 16.52
N LEU A 105 19.26 0.64 16.90
CA LEU A 105 18.84 0.25 18.25
C LEU A 105 18.98 -1.25 18.53
N LYS A 106 19.50 -2.04 17.58
CA LYS A 106 19.71 -3.49 17.69
C LYS A 106 18.43 -4.27 18.05
N LEU A 107 17.25 -3.76 17.66
CA LEU A 107 15.94 -4.37 17.94
C LEU A 107 15.76 -5.77 17.30
N ASN A 108 16.61 -6.14 16.35
CA ASN A 108 16.57 -7.40 15.62
C ASN A 108 17.73 -8.34 15.96
N ARG A 109 18.42 -8.13 17.09
CA ARG A 109 19.56 -8.96 17.51
C ARG A 109 19.24 -9.72 18.78
N VAL A 110 19.66 -10.99 18.81
CA VAL A 110 19.73 -11.77 20.05
C VAL A 110 20.91 -11.24 20.88
N PRO A 111 20.73 -11.03 22.20
CA PRO A 111 21.84 -10.65 23.09
C PRO A 111 22.98 -11.66 22.95
N LYS A 112 24.21 -11.16 22.72
CA LYS A 112 25.38 -12.03 22.67
C LYS A 112 25.72 -12.41 24.10
N GLN A 113 25.52 -13.67 24.47
CA GLN A 113 26.05 -14.20 25.72
C GLN A 113 27.58 -14.20 25.60
N VAL A 114 28.25 -13.32 26.33
CA VAL A 114 29.69 -13.42 26.56
C VAL A 114 29.81 -14.17 27.88
N ALA A 115 30.29 -15.41 27.81
CA ALA A 115 30.73 -16.17 28.98
C ALA A 115 32.04 -15.58 29.51
#